data_AF-A0A521U8W8-F1
#
_entry.id   AF-A0A521U8W8-F1
#
_cell.length_a   1.000
_cell.length_b   1.000
_cell.length_c   1.000
_cell.angle_alpha   90.00
_cell.angle_beta   90.00
_cell.angle_gamma   90.00
#
_symmetry.space_group_name_H-M   'P 1'
#
loop_
_entity.id
_entity.type
_entity.pdbx_description
1 polymer ?
#
loop_
_entity_poly.entity_id
_entity_poly.type
_entity_poly.pdbx_seq_one_letter_code
_entity_poly.pdbx_strand_id
1 'polypeptide(L)'
;MHTVVPRSGVRYELTLVEGGESEARYDAVVFTHELTGRARVCIRRDGASLEGPPEDIGEAHLAQLLALAKALGKREGAPWPRRINRWRSPGVR
;
A
#
# COMPACT_ATOMS: atom_id res chain seq x y z
N MET A 1 -19.04 4.11 3.27
CA MET A 1 -17.78 3.93 4.04
C MET A 1 -17.11 5.30 4.12
N HIS A 2 -16.87 5.85 5.31
CA HIS A 2 -16.20 7.15 5.45
C HIS A 2 -14.68 6.99 5.33
N THR A 3 -14.09 7.58 4.30
CA THR A 3 -12.64 7.62 4.11
C THR A 3 -12.04 8.65 5.05
N VAL A 4 -11.21 8.22 6.01
CA VAL A 4 -10.54 9.12 6.96
C VAL A 4 -9.26 9.67 6.33
N VAL A 5 -9.27 10.93 5.92
CA VAL A 5 -8.07 11.64 5.49
C VAL A 5 -7.33 12.17 6.73
N PRO A 6 -6.04 11.85 6.91
CA PRO A 6 -5.26 12.34 8.03
C PRO A 6 -5.15 13.87 7.98
N ARG A 7 -5.41 14.55 9.11
CA ARG A 7 -5.04 15.98 9.25
C ARG A 7 -3.53 16.19 9.32
N SER A 8 -2.78 15.16 9.72
CA SER A 8 -1.31 15.15 9.77
C SER A 8 -0.78 13.73 9.56
N GLY A 9 0.40 13.61 8.95
CA GLY A 9 1.03 12.33 8.66
C GLY A 9 0.52 11.69 7.37
N VAL A 10 0.70 10.37 7.24
CA VAL A 10 0.35 9.62 6.03
C VAL A 10 -0.37 8.33 6.41
N ARG A 11 -1.43 8.00 5.68
CA ARG A 11 -2.12 6.72 5.77
C ARG A 11 -1.97 5.97 4.46
N TYR A 12 -1.48 4.74 4.53
CA TYR A 12 -1.43 3.80 3.41
C TYR A 12 -2.53 2.78 3.60
N GLU A 13 -3.38 2.62 2.61
CA GLU A 13 -4.41 1.60 2.57
C GLU A 13 -4.12 0.66 1.40
N LEU A 14 -4.09 -0.64 1.64
CA LEU A 14 -4.02 -1.66 0.58
C LEU A 14 -5.29 -2.51 0.67
N THR A 15 -6.02 -2.62 -0.43
CA THR A 15 -7.23 -3.45 -0.55
C THR A 15 -6.95 -4.56 -1.54
N LEU A 16 -7.14 -5.81 -1.10
CA LEU A 16 -6.90 -6.99 -1.94
C LEU A 16 -7.91 -6.99 -3.10
N VAL A 17 -7.38 -7.03 -4.31
CA VAL A 17 -8.17 -7.20 -5.54
C VAL A 17 -8.25 -8.67 -5.89
N GLU A 18 -7.11 -9.35 -5.86
CA GLU A 18 -6.98 -10.75 -6.23
C GLU A 18 -5.87 -11.41 -5.41
N GLY A 19 -6.14 -12.56 -4.81
CA GLY A 19 -5.16 -13.32 -4.04
C GLY A 19 -4.97 -14.71 -4.64
N GLY A 20 -3.74 -15.07 -4.97
CA GLY A 20 -3.33 -16.41 -5.39
C GLY A 20 -2.46 -17.10 -4.34
N GLU A 21 -1.91 -18.26 -4.67
CA GLU A 21 -1.03 -19.00 -3.75
C GLU A 21 0.36 -18.35 -3.60
N SER A 22 0.88 -17.75 -4.67
CA SER A 22 2.25 -17.22 -4.76
C SER A 22 2.32 -15.68 -4.83
N GLU A 23 1.23 -15.04 -5.25
CA GLU A 23 1.15 -13.59 -5.39
C GLU A 23 -0.24 -13.04 -5.06
N ALA A 24 -0.30 -11.74 -4.78
CA ALA A 24 -1.55 -11.02 -4.55
C ALA A 24 -1.48 -9.61 -5.13
N ARG A 25 -2.59 -9.18 -5.76
CA ARG A 25 -2.77 -7.85 -6.34
C ARG A 25 -3.59 -6.99 -5.39
N TYR A 26 -3.11 -5.79 -5.16
CA TYR A 26 -3.70 -4.81 -4.26
C TYR A 26 -3.92 -3.49 -4.97
N ASP A 27 -5.08 -2.88 -4.77
CA ASP A 27 -5.27 -1.46 -5.00
C ASP A 27 -4.80 -0.72 -3.74
N ALA A 28 -3.84 0.18 -3.91
CA ALA A 28 -3.24 0.98 -2.87
C ALA A 28 -3.72 2.42 -2.96
N VAL A 29 -4.05 3.00 -1.81
CA VAL A 29 -4.41 4.41 -1.68
C VAL A 29 -3.55 5.04 -0.60
N VAL A 30 -2.88 6.14 -0.94
CA VAL A 30 -2.06 6.94 -0.03
C VAL A 30 -2.82 8.21 0.29
N PHE A 31 -3.12 8.41 1.56
CA PHE A 31 -3.77 9.64 2.04
C PHE A 31 -2.75 10.47 2.79
N THR A 32 -2.56 11.70 2.34
CA THR A 32 -1.86 12.75 3.06
C THR A 32 -2.86 13.87 3.38
N HIS A 33 -2.40 14.92 4.06
CA HIS A 33 -3.21 16.13 4.26
C HIS A 33 -3.56 16.84 2.94
N GLU A 34 -2.68 16.78 1.95
CA GLU A 34 -2.77 17.61 0.74
C GLU A 34 -3.32 16.85 -0.47
N LEU A 35 -3.08 15.54 -0.52
CA LEU A 35 -3.41 14.71 -1.67
C LEU A 35 -3.79 13.29 -1.30
N THR A 36 -4.60 12.68 -2.17
CA THR A 36 -4.91 11.26 -2.16
C THR A 36 -4.38 10.65 -3.45
N GLY A 37 -3.33 9.84 -3.33
CA GLY A 37 -2.72 9.15 -4.47
C GLY A 37 -3.14 7.68 -4.54
N ARG A 38 -3.05 7.10 -5.74
CA ARG A 38 -3.45 5.71 -6.02
C ARG A 38 -2.37 4.96 -6.78
N ALA A 39 -2.24 3.67 -6.50
CA ALA A 39 -1.38 2.77 -7.25
C ALA A 39 -1.95 1.36 -7.21
N ARG A 40 -1.59 0.53 -8.19
CA ARG A 40 -1.78 -0.91 -8.10
C ARG A 40 -0.45 -1.59 -7.80
N VAL A 41 -0.46 -2.53 -6.88
CA VAL A 41 0.74 -3.22 -6.39
C VAL A 41 0.53 -4.72 -6.48
N CYS A 42 1.48 -5.41 -7.11
CA CYS A 42 1.59 -6.86 -7.03
C CYS A 42 2.61 -7.23 -5.95
N ILE A 43 2.19 -8.08 -5.01
CA ILE A 43 3.01 -8.56 -3.89
C ILE A 43 3.34 -10.03 -4.13
N ARG A 44 4.62 -10.37 -4.05
CA ARG A 44 5.17 -11.73 -4.16
C ARG A 44 6.01 -12.04 -2.93
N ARG A 45 6.39 -13.31 -2.75
CA ARG A 45 7.18 -13.76 -1.59
C ARG A 45 8.52 -13.02 -1.44
N ASP A 46 9.13 -12.65 -2.55
CA ASP A 46 10.46 -12.05 -2.64
C ASP A 46 10.45 -10.54 -2.93
N GLY A 47 9.29 -9.97 -3.27
CA GLY A 47 9.23 -8.59 -3.72
C GLY A 47 7.84 -7.98 -3.84
N ALA A 48 7.82 -6.70 -4.19
CA ALA A 48 6.61 -5.99 -4.56
C ALA A 48 6.92 -5.09 -5.75
N SER A 49 5.98 -4.98 -6.68
CA SER A 49 6.12 -4.18 -7.89
C SER A 49 4.83 -3.39 -8.16
N LEU A 50 4.96 -2.25 -8.84
CA LEU A 50 3.81 -1.50 -9.33
C LEU A 50 3.24 -2.16 -10.58
N GLU A 51 1.92 -2.15 -10.70
CA GLU A 51 1.21 -2.51 -11.92
C GLU A 51 0.66 -1.23 -12.55
N GLY A 52 1.35 -0.73 -13.58
CA GLY A 52 1.01 0.53 -14.23
C GLY A 52 1.54 1.78 -13.52
N PRO A 53 1.28 2.97 -14.08
CA PRO A 53 1.73 4.23 -13.50
C PRO A 53 0.91 4.57 -12.24
N PRO A 54 1.55 5.04 -11.15
CA PRO A 54 0.82 5.58 -10.01
C PRO A 54 0.19 6.93 -10.37
N GLU A 55 -0.96 7.22 -9.76
CA GLU A 55 -1.70 8.47 -9.90
C GLU A 55 -1.49 9.31 -8.65
N ASP A 56 -0.98 10.54 -8.80
CA ASP A 56 -0.85 11.50 -7.71
C ASP A 56 -0.11 10.95 -6.46
N ILE A 57 0.95 10.15 -6.66
CA ILE A 57 1.81 9.67 -5.57
C ILE A 57 3.22 10.20 -5.80
N GLY A 58 3.76 10.96 -4.83
CA GLY A 58 5.15 11.36 -4.83
C GLY A 58 6.10 10.17 -4.58
N GLU A 59 7.31 10.21 -5.15
CA GLU A 59 8.28 9.11 -5.13
C GLU A 59 8.58 8.56 -3.72
N ALA A 60 8.67 9.44 -2.72
CA ALA A 60 8.93 9.04 -1.33
C ALA A 60 7.80 8.15 -0.77
N HIS A 61 6.55 8.45 -1.10
CA HIS A 61 5.39 7.65 -0.69
C HIS A 61 5.31 6.35 -1.47
N LEU A 62 5.72 6.35 -2.73
CA LEU A 62 5.80 5.16 -3.57
C LEU A 62 6.83 4.16 -3.02
N ALA A 63 8.01 4.64 -2.65
CA ALA A 63 9.05 3.82 -2.02
C ALA A 63 8.58 3.23 -0.68
N GLN A 64 7.92 4.03 0.16
CA GLN A 64 7.33 3.55 1.41
C GLN A 64 6.23 2.51 1.17
N LEU A 65 5.36 2.72 0.18
CA LEU A 65 4.31 1.78 -0.20
C LEU A 65 4.90 0.43 -0.62
N LEU A 66 5.93 0.44 -1.47
CA LEU A 66 6.62 -0.78 -1.91
C LEU A 66 7.35 -1.47 -0.76
N ALA A 67 7.93 -0.73 0.19
CA ALA A 67 8.54 -1.29 1.38
C ALA A 67 7.50 -1.99 2.29
N LEU A 68 6.31 -1.39 2.47
CA LEU A 68 5.20 -2.00 3.20
C LEU A 68 4.70 -3.26 2.48
N ALA A 69 4.53 -3.20 1.17
CA ALA A 69 4.11 -4.32 0.33
C ALA A 69 5.13 -5.48 0.41
N LYS A 70 6.42 -5.20 0.31
CA LYS A 70 7.48 -6.21 0.47
C LYS A 70 7.47 -6.85 1.86
N ALA A 71 7.20 -6.08 2.91
CA ALA A 71 7.08 -6.62 4.27
C ALA A 71 5.86 -7.56 4.40
N LEU A 72 4.76 -7.28 3.70
CA LEU A 72 3.59 -8.16 3.65
C LEU A 72 3.88 -9.48 2.92
N GLY A 73 4.61 -9.43 1.80
CA GLY A 73 5.00 -10.61 1.03
C GLY A 73 5.89 -11.60 1.79
N LYS A 74 6.59 -11.13 2.84
CA LYS A 74 7.37 -12.00 3.74
C LYS A 74 6.52 -12.83 4.70
N ARG A 75 5.21 -12.57 4.84
CA ARG A 75 4.34 -13.47 5.63
C ARG A 75 4.22 -14.79 4.89
N GLU A 76 4.45 -15.89 5.58
CA GLU A 76 4.21 -17.21 5.03
C GLU A 76 2.72 -17.54 5.06
N GLY A 77 2.21 -18.04 3.93
CA GLY A 77 0.88 -18.65 3.82
C GLY A 77 -0.25 -17.72 3.39
N ALA A 78 -1.18 -18.31 2.63
CA ALA A 78 -2.53 -17.80 2.42
C ALA A 78 -3.37 -18.02 3.70
N PRO A 79 -4.44 -17.23 3.92
CA PRO A 79 -4.98 -16.22 3.02
C PRO A 79 -4.33 -14.83 3.14
N TRP A 80 -4.18 -14.17 2.00
CA TRP A 80 -3.74 -12.77 1.93
C TRP A 80 -4.70 -11.84 2.67
N PRO A 81 -4.20 -10.85 3.43
CA PRO A 81 -5.07 -9.91 4.13
C PRO A 81 -5.96 -9.15 3.16
N ARG A 82 -7.28 -9.15 3.39
CA ARG A 82 -8.26 -8.43 2.55
C ARG A 82 -8.04 -6.92 2.53
N ARG A 83 -7.63 -6.35 3.68
CA ARG A 83 -7.38 -4.92 3.82
C ARG A 83 -6.27 -4.68 4.83
N ILE A 84 -5.32 -3.83 4.46
CA ILE A 84 -4.23 -3.37 5.33
C ILE A 84 -4.33 -1.86 5.45
N ASN A 85 -4.24 -1.36 6.67
CA ASN A 85 -4.17 0.07 6.96
C ASN A 85 -2.90 0.34 7.76
N ARG A 86 -2.04 1.24 7.26
CA ARG A 86 -0.83 1.66 7.96
C ARG A 86 -0.80 3.17 8.12
N TRP A 87 -0.73 3.61 9.37
CA TRP A 87 -0.55 5.01 9.73
C TRP A 87 0.93 5.29 9.98
N ARG A 88 1.40 6.44 9.51
CA ARG A 88 2.72 6.99 9.82
C ARG A 88 2.56 8.42 10.33
N SER A 89 3.11 8.68 11.51
CA SER A 89 3.15 10.02 12.10
C SER A 89 4.03 10.97 11.29
N PRO A 90 3.75 12.29 11.33
CA PRO A 90 4.67 13.29 10.76
C PRO A 90 6.08 13.12 11.33
N GLY A 91 7.11 13.22 10.48
CA GLY A 91 8.51 13.30 10.92
C GLY A 91 9.20 11.97 11.27
N VAL A 92 8.53 10.82 11.17
CA VAL A 92 9.18 9.51 11.33
C VAL A 92 9.83 9.12 10.00
N ARG A 93 11.12 9.43 9.85
CA ARG A 93 11.98 8.99 8.74
C ARG A 93 12.38 7.53 8.92
#